data_AF-A0A965PHL4-F1
#
_entry.id   AF-A0A965PHL4-F1
#
_cell.length_a   1.000
_cell.length_b   1.000
_cell.length_c   1.000
_cell.angle_alpha   90.00
_cell.angle_beta   90.00
_cell.angle_gamma   90.00
#
_symmetry.space_group_name_H-M   'P 1'
#
loop_
_entity.id
_entity.type
_entity.pdbx_description
1 polymer ?
#
loop_
_entity_poly.entity_id
_entity_poly.type
_entity_poly.pdbx_seq_one_letter_code
_entity_poly.pdbx_strand_id
1 'polypeptide(L)'
;MVNKTVWSKLLKRDVCCWHCGRADDTLIPQHRINRGMGGSKLLDIPSNLIVLCSEANVLMESDADFRERALLCGWKIERFKFPAQTPIFDFVKGDWFLIDDDWNKTLFRIELV
;
A
#
# COMPACT_ATOMS: atom_id res chain seq x y z
N MET A 1 4.00 3.78 -12.95
CA MET A 1 3.13 4.98 -12.90
C MET A 1 1.70 4.53 -13.18
N VAL A 2 0.74 4.91 -12.33
CA VAL A 2 -0.70 4.63 -12.54
C VAL A 2 -1.35 5.78 -13.33
N ASN A 3 -2.50 5.54 -13.96
CA ASN A 3 -3.22 6.60 -14.66
C ASN A 3 -3.94 7.57 -13.68
N LYS A 4 -4.38 8.72 -14.18
CA LYS A 4 -5.05 9.76 -13.38
C LYS A 4 -6.29 9.27 -12.65
N THR A 5 -7.11 8.43 -13.29
CA THR A 5 -8.33 7.88 -12.69
C THR A 5 -8.02 6.98 -11.49
N VAL A 6 -7.04 6.09 -11.63
CA VAL A 6 -6.56 5.22 -10.55
C VAL A 6 -5.98 6.07 -9.41
N TRP A 7 -5.22 7.12 -9.73
CA TRP A 7 -4.67 8.02 -8.72
C TRP A 7 -5.75 8.75 -7.92
N SER A 8 -6.77 9.30 -8.59
CA SER A 8 -7.92 9.92 -7.91
C SER A 8 -8.66 8.95 -6.98
N LYS A 9 -8.81 7.68 -7.38
CA LYS A 9 -9.42 6.65 -6.52
C LYS A 9 -8.54 6.33 -5.30
N LEU A 10 -7.22 6.24 -5.48
CA LEU A 10 -6.26 6.02 -4.38
C LEU A 10 -6.33 7.14 -3.34
N LEU A 11 -6.24 8.39 -3.79
CA LEU A 11 -6.32 9.55 -2.89
C LEU A 11 -7.65 9.61 -2.14
N LYS A 12 -8.77 9.28 -2.80
CA LYS A 12 -10.08 9.24 -2.14
C LYS A 12 -10.16 8.15 -1.06
N ARG A 13 -9.58 6.98 -1.30
CA ARG A 13 -9.63 5.82 -0.38
C ARG A 13 -8.66 5.97 0.78
N ASP A 14 -7.43 6.41 0.50
CA ASP A 14 -6.33 6.38 1.47
C ASP A 14 -6.17 7.71 2.20
N VAL A 15 -6.52 8.83 1.56
CA VAL A 15 -6.48 10.22 2.09
C VAL A 15 -5.08 10.75 2.40
N CYS A 16 -4.18 9.91 2.93
CA CYS A 16 -2.84 10.25 3.37
C CYS A 16 -1.89 9.06 3.22
N CYS A 17 -0.60 9.30 3.49
CA CYS A 17 0.43 8.26 3.54
C CYS A 17 0.15 7.25 4.67
N TRP A 18 0.07 5.96 4.33
CA TRP A 18 -0.14 4.87 5.32
C TRP A 18 0.97 4.76 6.38
N HIS A 19 2.18 5.27 6.08
CA HIS A 19 3.32 5.24 7.00
C HIS A 19 3.34 6.40 8.00
N CYS A 20 3.07 7.64 7.56
CA CYS A 20 3.31 8.83 8.38
C CYS A 20 2.16 9.84 8.41
N GLY A 21 1.06 9.59 7.70
CA GLY A 21 -0.10 10.48 7.68
C GLY A 21 0.07 11.78 6.89
N ARG A 22 1.21 11.97 6.20
CA ARG A 22 1.40 13.11 5.29
C ARG A 22 0.31 13.12 4.21
N ALA A 23 -0.25 14.30 3.92
CA ALA A 23 -1.35 14.50 2.97
C ALA A 23 -1.08 15.69 2.05
N ASP A 24 0.09 15.71 1.41
CA ASP A 24 0.56 16.79 0.52
C ASP A 24 0.91 16.26 -0.89
N ASP A 25 1.58 17.10 -1.68
CA ASP A 25 1.96 16.81 -3.07
C ASP A 25 3.12 15.80 -3.19
N THR A 26 3.72 15.36 -2.09
CA THR A 26 4.75 14.31 -2.08
C THR A 26 4.17 12.90 -2.13
N LEU A 27 2.83 12.78 -2.08
CA LEU A 27 2.13 11.51 -2.16
C LEU A 27 2.30 10.85 -3.53
N ILE A 28 2.58 9.56 -3.51
CA ILE A 28 2.75 8.73 -4.70
C ILE A 28 2.00 7.40 -4.56
N PRO A 29 1.62 6.77 -5.69
CA PRO A 29 1.13 5.40 -5.70
C PRO A 29 2.30 4.44 -5.45
N GLN A 30 2.14 3.55 -4.48
CA GLN A 30 3.05 2.44 -4.23
C GLN A 30 2.39 1.11 -4.60
N HIS A 31 3.12 0.29 -5.35
CA HIS A 31 2.78 -1.12 -5.56
C HIS A 31 3.31 -1.96 -4.41
N ARG A 32 2.45 -2.74 -3.75
CA ARG A 32 2.85 -3.60 -2.62
C ARG A 32 3.71 -4.77 -3.10
N ILE A 33 3.28 -5.43 -4.18
CA ILE A 33 4.08 -6.36 -4.98
C ILE A 33 4.80 -5.55 -6.06
N ASN A 34 6.13 -5.62 -6.05
CA ASN A 34 6.97 -4.99 -7.08
C ASN A 34 6.62 -5.52 -8.48
N ARG A 35 6.53 -4.62 -9.47
CA ARG A 35 6.17 -4.96 -10.86
C ARG A 35 7.28 -5.61 -11.69
N GLY A 36 8.51 -5.66 -11.17
CA GLY A 36 9.71 -5.99 -11.94
C GLY A 36 9.96 -5.02 -13.11
N MET A 37 11.08 -5.19 -13.81
CA MET A 37 11.34 -4.47 -15.06
C MET A 37 10.40 -5.01 -16.15
N GLY A 38 9.66 -4.11 -16.83
CA GLY A 38 8.67 -4.47 -17.86
C GLY A 38 7.21 -4.24 -17.45
N GLY A 39 6.94 -3.94 -16.17
CA GLY A 39 5.70 -3.28 -15.75
C GLY A 39 4.41 -4.00 -16.13
N SER A 40 4.21 -5.25 -15.70
CA SER A 40 2.94 -5.95 -15.97
C SER A 40 1.74 -5.14 -15.43
N LYS A 41 0.74 -4.92 -16.29
CA LYS A 41 -0.54 -4.26 -15.90
C LYS A 41 -1.40 -5.15 -15.00
N LEU A 42 -1.10 -6.45 -14.92
CA LEU A 42 -1.81 -7.40 -14.06
C LEU A 42 -1.69 -7.05 -12.57
N LEU A 43 -0.68 -6.26 -12.20
CA LEU A 43 -0.44 -5.84 -10.82
C LEU A 43 -0.97 -4.42 -10.54
N ASP A 44 -1.61 -3.77 -11.51
CA ASP A 44 -2.32 -2.49 -11.33
C ASP A 44 -3.74 -2.71 -10.76
N ILE A 45 -3.86 -3.62 -9.79
CA ILE A 45 -5.11 -3.94 -9.09
C ILE A 45 -5.23 -3.15 -7.78
N PRO A 46 -6.45 -2.79 -7.33
CA PRO A 46 -6.64 -1.91 -6.17
C PRO A 46 -6.05 -2.44 -4.87
N SER A 47 -6.11 -3.76 -4.63
CA SER A 47 -5.53 -4.39 -3.45
C SER A 47 -4.00 -4.35 -3.40
N ASN A 48 -3.35 -4.17 -4.55
CA ASN A 48 -1.89 -4.08 -4.68
C ASN A 48 -1.38 -2.63 -4.68
N LEU A 49 -2.27 -1.65 -4.61
CA LEU A 49 -1.92 -0.23 -4.68
C LEU A 49 -2.27 0.46 -3.36
N ILE A 50 -1.34 1.27 -2.84
CA ILE A 50 -1.56 2.15 -1.67
C ILE A 50 -0.92 3.52 -1.90
N VAL A 51 -1.23 4.47 -1.03
CA VAL A 51 -0.61 5.80 -1.01
C VAL A 51 0.53 5.89 0.01
N LEU A 52 1.72 6.28 -0.42
CA LEU A 52 2.83 6.62 0.47
C LEU A 52 3.41 7.99 0.09
N CYS A 53 4.14 8.63 1.00
CA CYS A 53 4.99 9.75 0.64
C CYS A 53 6.23 9.26 -0.10
N SER A 54 6.81 10.13 -0.94
CA SER A 54 8.03 9.87 -1.70
C SER A 54 9.20 9.40 -0.81
N GLU A 55 9.32 9.96 0.39
CA GLU A 55 10.33 9.60 1.40
C GLU A 55 10.21 8.12 1.82
N ALA A 56 9.02 7.67 2.22
CA ALA A 56 8.80 6.28 2.59
C ALA A 56 9.06 5.32 1.42
N ASN A 57 8.74 5.75 0.19
CA ASN A 57 9.04 4.98 -0.99
C ASN A 57 10.54 4.80 -1.25
N VAL A 58 11.34 5.85 -1.05
CA VAL A 58 12.80 5.76 -1.16
C VAL A 58 13.35 4.86 -0.07
N LEU A 59 12.94 5.06 1.19
CA LEU A 59 13.43 4.27 2.33
C LEU A 59 13.17 2.77 2.17
N MET A 60 12.03 2.35 1.60
CA MET A 60 11.76 0.93 1.34
C MET A 60 12.76 0.25 0.41
N GLU A 61 13.45 1.01 -0.45
CA GLU A 61 14.43 0.48 -1.40
C GLU A 61 15.87 0.69 -0.90
N SER A 62 16.13 1.73 -0.11
CA SER A 62 17.48 2.10 0.34
C SER A 62 17.84 1.64 1.76
N ASP A 63 16.86 1.35 2.61
CA ASP A 63 17.05 1.04 4.03
C ASP A 63 16.48 -0.34 4.37
N ALA A 64 17.32 -1.23 4.92
CA ALA A 64 16.96 -2.61 5.18
C ALA A 64 15.93 -2.74 6.31
N ASP A 65 16.06 -1.94 7.36
CA ASP A 65 15.19 -1.96 8.53
C ASP A 65 13.81 -1.38 8.16
N PHE A 66 13.79 -0.30 7.38
CA PHE A 66 12.55 0.26 6.86
C PHE A 66 11.85 -0.70 5.91
N ARG A 67 12.60 -1.42 5.07
CA ARG A 67 12.04 -2.46 4.19
C ARG A 67 11.43 -3.60 5.00
N GLU A 68 12.08 -4.06 6.06
CA GLU A 68 11.54 -5.09 6.96
C GLU A 68 10.24 -4.60 7.63
N ARG A 69 10.24 -3.37 8.15
CA ARG A 69 9.03 -2.74 8.69
C ARG A 69 7.91 -2.66 7.65
N ALA A 70 8.22 -2.29 6.41
CA ALA A 70 7.23 -2.22 5.34
C ALA A 70 6.61 -3.59 5.00
N LEU A 71 7.40 -4.68 5.10
CA LEU A 71 6.89 -6.04 4.98
C LEU A 71 5.97 -6.41 6.14
N LEU A 72 6.36 -6.09 7.38
CA LEU A 72 5.53 -6.33 8.57
C LEU A 72 4.21 -5.57 8.50
N CYS A 73 4.23 -4.29 8.09
CA CYS A 73 3.04 -3.45 7.96
C CYS A 73 2.21 -3.73 6.68
N GLY A 74 2.65 -4.65 5.81
CA GLY A 74 1.97 -4.98 4.57
C GLY A 74 2.02 -3.87 3.50
N TRP A 75 2.85 -2.82 3.66
CA TRP A 75 3.09 -1.78 2.66
C TRP A 75 3.90 -2.30 1.47
N LYS A 76 4.75 -3.28 1.73
CA LYS A 76 5.42 -4.14 0.74
C LYS A 76 5.01 -5.58 1.04
N ILE A 77 4.84 -6.39 0.01
CA ILE A 77 4.52 -7.82 0.19
C ILE A 77 5.33 -8.66 -0.80
N GLU A 78 5.59 -9.90 -0.43
CA GLU A 78 6.31 -10.86 -1.27
C GLU A 78 5.51 -11.20 -2.54
N ARG A 79 6.23 -11.53 -3.61
CA ARG A 79 5.65 -11.78 -4.94
C ARG A 79 4.58 -12.88 -4.99
N PHE A 80 4.66 -13.87 -4.09
CA PHE A 80 3.76 -15.02 -4.07
C PHE A 80 2.57 -14.84 -3.12
N LYS A 81 2.46 -13.69 -2.44
CA LYS A 81 1.32 -13.37 -1.58
C LYS A 81 0.16 -12.82 -2.39
N PHE A 82 -1.04 -12.89 -1.81
CA PHE A 82 -2.24 -12.31 -2.38
C PHE A 82 -2.49 -10.94 -1.74
N PRO A 83 -2.42 -9.82 -2.49
CA PRO A 83 -2.58 -8.50 -1.90
C PRO A 83 -3.94 -8.31 -1.22
N ALA A 84 -5.02 -8.83 -1.82
CA ALA A 84 -6.39 -8.73 -1.28
C ALA A 84 -6.60 -9.49 0.05
N GLN A 85 -5.70 -10.39 0.41
CA GLN A 85 -5.74 -11.17 1.67
C GLN A 85 -4.64 -10.74 2.65
N THR A 86 -3.78 -9.80 2.26
CA THR A 86 -2.69 -9.34 3.12
C THR A 86 -3.11 -8.00 3.75
N PRO A 87 -3.26 -7.93 5.08
CA PRO A 87 -3.68 -6.69 5.73
C PRO A 87 -2.59 -5.63 5.64
N ILE A 88 -3.02 -4.37 5.72
CA ILE A 88 -2.19 -3.17 5.65
C ILE A 88 -2.36 -2.43 6.97
N PHE A 89 -1.26 -2.13 7.63
CA PHE A 89 -1.28 -1.33 8.84
C PHE A 89 -1.37 0.16 8.49
N ASP A 90 -2.38 0.85 9.03
CA ASP A 90 -2.55 2.29 8.96
C ASP A 90 -1.92 2.92 10.20
N PHE A 91 -0.74 3.53 10.04
CA PHE A 91 -0.01 4.07 11.19
C PHE A 91 -0.72 5.25 11.86
N VAL A 92 -1.55 5.97 11.10
CA VAL A 92 -2.32 7.12 11.62
C VAL A 92 -3.46 6.64 12.49
N LYS A 93 -4.12 5.56 12.08
CA LYS A 93 -5.27 5.00 12.82
C LYS A 93 -4.86 3.99 13.90
N GLY A 94 -3.70 3.37 13.77
CA GLY A 94 -3.27 2.27 14.63
C GLY A 94 -4.04 0.97 14.38
N ASP A 95 -4.58 0.80 13.18
CA ASP A 95 -5.49 -0.30 12.81
C ASP A 95 -5.00 -1.03 11.55
N TRP A 96 -5.41 -2.29 11.42
CA TRP A 96 -5.19 -3.12 10.24
C TRP A 96 -6.39 -3.06 9.30
N PHE A 97 -6.15 -3.01 8.00
CA PHE A 97 -7.20 -2.98 6.98
C PHE A 97 -6.94 -3.98 5.87
N LEU A 98 -7.99 -4.54 5.29
CA LEU A 98 -7.95 -5.24 4.01
C LEU A 98 -8.45 -4.31 2.90
N ILE A 99 -7.93 -4.54 1.71
CA ILE A 99 -8.35 -3.85 0.49
C ILE A 99 -8.61 -4.92 -0.57
N ASP A 100 -9.82 -4.96 -1.11
CA ASP A 100 -10.16 -5.87 -2.20
C ASP A 100 -9.85 -5.25 -3.58
N ASP A 101 -10.13 -6.00 -4.65
CA ASP A 101 -9.91 -5.55 -6.03
C ASP A 101 -11.02 -4.64 -6.57
N ASP A 102 -12.03 -4.34 -5.75
CA ASP A 102 -13.16 -3.46 -6.05
C ASP A 102 -13.06 -2.10 -5.32
N TRP A 103 -11.90 -1.80 -4.73
CA TRP A 103 -11.56 -0.58 -3.99
C TRP A 103 -12.14 -0.47 -2.57
N ASN A 104 -12.75 -1.52 -2.03
CA ASN A 104 -13.29 -1.48 -0.67
C ASN A 104 -12.16 -1.60 0.35
N LYS A 105 -12.14 -0.69 1.34
CA LYS A 105 -11.25 -0.74 2.52
C LYS A 105 -12.07 -1.19 3.72
N THR A 106 -11.74 -2.34 4.30
CA THR A 106 -12.45 -2.90 5.46
C THR A 106 -11.50 -3.07 6.64
N LEU A 107 -12.00 -2.88 7.85
CA LEU A 107 -11.22 -3.09 9.06
C LEU A 107 -10.92 -4.59 9.21
N PHE A 108 -9.65 -4.94 9.41
CA PHE A 108 -9.21 -6.31 9.64
C PHE A 108 -9.09 -6.55 11.14
N ARG A 109 -9.93 -7.45 11.66
CA ARG A 109 -9.88 -7.89 13.05
C ARG A 109 -9.64 -9.40 13.08
N ILE A 110 -8.74 -9.82 13.94
CA ILE A 110 -8.63 -11.23 14.30
C ILE A 110 -9.64 -11.44 15.41
N GLU A 111 -10.70 -12.18 15.13
CA GLU A 111 -11.56 -12.71 16.19
C GLU A 111 -10.74 -13.79 16.91
N LEU A 112 -10.35 -13.50 18.15
CA LEU A 112 -9.80 -14.51 19.04
C LEU A 112 -10.97 -15.37 19.50
N VAL A 113 -10.97 -16.63 19.08
CA VAL A 113 -11.90 -17.66 19.58
C VAL A 113 -11.47 -18.12 20.98
#